data_AF-A0A350APX1-F1
#
_entry.id   AF-A0A350APX1-F1
#
_cell.length_a   1.000
_cell.length_b   1.000
_cell.length_c   1.000
_cell.angle_alpha   90.00
_cell.angle_beta   90.00
_cell.angle_gamma   90.00
#
_symmetry.space_group_name_H-M   'P 1'
#
loop_
_entity.id
_entity.type
_entity.pdbx_description
1 polymer ?
#
loop_
_entity_poly.entity_id
_entity_poly.type
_entity_poly.pdbx_seq_one_letter_code
_entity_poly.pdbx_strand_id
1 'polypeptide(L)' 'NHLTQWYAEGGELEIENLVSKEQEKIISEAMDKKHGFQKLKEIKERVGDGISYEQIRLIWAKKKREG' A
#
# COMPACT_ATOMS: atom_id res chain seq x y z
N ASN A 1 10.72 5.15 -4.75
CA ASN A 1 10.56 6.13 -3.65
C ASN A 1 11.43 5.65 -2.52
N HIS A 2 12.34 6.48 -2.01
CA HIS A 2 13.37 6.06 -1.05
C HIS A 2 12.76 5.48 0.24
N LEU A 3 11.64 6.05 0.70
CA LEU A 3 10.93 5.61 1.90
C LEU A 3 10.37 4.18 1.83
N THR A 4 9.73 3.83 0.70
CA THR A 4 9.16 2.50 0.48
C THR A 4 10.24 1.43 0.39
N GLN A 5 11.37 1.76 -0.26
CA GLN A 5 12.50 0.86 -0.39
C GLN A 5 13.18 0.64 0.96
N TRP A 6 13.43 1.71 1.72
CA TRP A 6 14.01 1.66 3.06
C TRP A 6 13.16 0.82 4.04
N TYR A 7 11.83 0.96 4.00
CA TYR A 7 10.93 0.12 4.80
C TYR A 7 10.98 -1.36 4.39
N ALA A 8 11.06 -1.65 3.09
CA ALA A 8 11.17 -3.02 2.58
C ALA A 8 12.52 -3.68 2.95
N GLU A 9 13.58 -2.90 3.14
CA GLU A 9 14.92 -3.34 3.53
C GLU A 9 15.08 -3.55 5.05
N GLY A 10 14.00 -3.41 5.82
CA GLY A 10 13.98 -3.70 7.26
C GLY A 10 13.86 -2.48 8.15
N GLY A 11 13.80 -1.26 7.60
CA GLY A 11 13.51 -0.05 8.37
C GLY A 11 12.22 -0.19 9.18
N GLU A 12 12.23 0.25 10.44
CA GLU A 12 11.03 0.32 11.25
C GLU A 12 10.25 1.58 10.88
N LEU A 13 9.02 1.37 10.40
CA LEU A 13 8.06 2.44 10.12
C LEU A 13 6.74 2.04 10.74
N GLU A 14 6.22 2.88 11.63
CA GLU A 14 4.86 2.77 12.14
C GLU A 14 3.88 3.17 11.03
N ILE A 15 3.57 2.21 10.16
CA ILE A 15 2.62 2.42 9.04
C ILE A 15 1.26 2.91 9.55
N GLU A 16 0.86 2.51 10.75
CA GLU A 16 -0.40 2.92 11.38
C GLU A 16 -0.52 4.45 11.58
N ASN A 17 0.60 5.18 11.64
CA ASN A 17 0.60 6.65 11.71
C ASN A 17 0.40 7.32 10.34
N LEU A 18 0.60 6.58 9.25
CA LEU A 18 0.54 7.09 7.87
C LEU A 18 -0.68 6.58 7.10
N VAL A 19 -1.21 5.43 7.51
CA VAL A 19 -2.35 4.78 6.90
C VAL A 19 -3.26 4.28 8.01
N SER A 20 -4.49 4.79 8.05
CA SER A 20 -5.47 4.29 9.01
C SER A 20 -5.85 2.83 8.71
N LYS A 21 -6.37 2.10 9.71
CA LYS A 21 -6.83 0.71 9.52
C LYS A 21 -7.90 0.59 8.42
N GLU A 22 -8.75 1.61 8.28
CA GLU A 22 -9.75 1.66 7.22
C GLU A 22 -9.13 1.84 5.84
N GLN A 23 -8.17 2.78 5.70
CA GLN A 23 -7.42 2.95 4.46
C GLN A 23 -6.63 1.69 4.10
N GLU A 24 -5.97 1.05 5.07
CA GLU A 24 -5.25 -0.20 4.85
C GLU A 24 -6.16 -1.30 4.31
N LYS A 25 -7.37 -1.43 4.85
CA LYS A 25 -8.37 -2.39 4.37
C LYS A 25 -8.77 -2.10 2.93
N ILE A 26 -9.13 -0.85 2.62
CA ILE A 26 -9.52 -0.42 1.26
C ILE A 26 -8.40 -0.72 0.26
N ILE A 27 -7.16 -0.36 0.59
CA ILE A 27 -6.01 -0.59 -0.30
C ILE A 27 -5.75 -2.09 -0.44
N SER A 28 -5.83 -2.86 0.64
CA SER A 28 -5.62 -4.31 0.62
C SER A 28 -6.63 -5.04 -0.25
N GLU A 29 -7.91 -4.65 -0.18
CA GLU A 29 -8.98 -5.17 -1.03
C GLU A 29 -8.74 -4.78 -2.49
N ALA A 30 -8.35 -3.54 -2.75
CA ALA A 30 -8.03 -3.08 -4.10
C ALA A 30 -6.85 -3.86 -4.72
N MET A 31 -5.91 -4.37 -3.91
CA MET A 31 -4.75 -5.16 -4.32
C MET A 31 -4.99 -6.68 -4.43
N ASP A 32 -6.19 -7.19 -4.14
CA ASP A 32 -6.47 -8.64 -4.17
C ASP A 32 -6.14 -9.25 -5.56
N LYS A 33 -5.49 -10.42 -5.55
CA LYS A 33 -5.07 -11.21 -6.72
C LYS A 33 -6.23 -11.56 -7.65
N LYS A 34 -7.49 -11.55 -7.15
CA LYS A 34 -8.69 -11.68 -8.00
C LYS A 34 -8.75 -10.67 -9.13
N HIS A 35 -8.00 -9.58 -9.03
CA HIS A 35 -7.92 -8.52 -10.02
C HIS A 35 -6.63 -8.54 -10.87
N GLY A 36 -5.79 -9.59 -10.78
CA GLY A 36 -4.56 -9.75 -11.60
C GLY A 36 -3.35 -8.90 -11.17
N PHE A 37 -2.31 -8.85 -12.00
CA PHE A 37 -1.18 -7.92 -11.82
C PHE A 37 -1.64 -6.50 -12.09
N GLN A 38 -1.84 -5.72 -11.03
CA GLN A 38 -2.36 -4.37 -11.16
C GLN A 38 -1.26 -3.33 -11.25
N LYS A 39 -1.43 -2.39 -12.18
CA LYS A 39 -0.60 -1.17 -12.19
C LYS A 39 -1.00 -0.29 -11.01
N LEU A 40 -0.04 0.45 -10.46
CA LEU A 40 -0.28 1.37 -9.35
C LEU A 40 -1.42 2.38 -9.63
N LYS A 41 -1.57 2.79 -10.90
CA LYS A 41 -2.65 3.66 -11.36
C LYS A 41 -4.04 3.04 -11.20
N GLU A 42 -4.19 1.76 -11.51
CA GLU A 42 -5.48 1.04 -11.41
C GLU A 42 -5.90 0.90 -9.94
N ILE A 43 -4.94 0.61 -9.06
CA ILE A 43 -5.19 0.61 -7.62
C ILE A 43 -5.64 1.99 -7.17
N LYS A 44 -4.95 3.06 -7.61
CA LYS A 44 -5.30 4.45 -7.27
C LYS A 44 -6.72 4.82 -7.70
N GLU A 45 -7.14 4.41 -8.90
CA GLU A 45 -8.49 4.68 -9.42
C GLU A 45 -9.57 4.00 -8.57
N ARG A 46 -9.30 2.81 -8.01
CA ARG A 46 -10.27 2.08 -7.16
C ARG A 46 -10.37 2.63 -5.74
N VAL A 47 -9.25 3.02 -5.14
CA VAL A 47 -9.23 3.52 -3.76
C VAL A 47 -9.72 4.96 -3.63
N GLY A 48 -9.83 5.68 -4.76
CA GLY A 48 -10.34 7.05 -4.81
C GLY A 48 -9.33 8.10 -4.33
N ASP A 49 -9.75 9.36 -4.34
CA ASP A 49 -8.86 10.52 -4.12
C ASP A 49 -8.39 10.69 -2.67
N GLY A 50 -9.10 10.10 -1.71
CA GLY A 50 -8.72 10.13 -0.29
C GLY A 50 -7.51 9.29 0.10
N ILE A 51 -6.96 8.51 -0.85
CA ILE A 51 -5.79 7.67 -0.64
C ILE A 51 -4.70 8.04 -1.65
N SER A 52 -3.49 8.31 -1.16
CA SER A 52 -2.36 8.73 -1.98
C SER A 52 -1.61 7.54 -2.59
N TYR A 53 -0.86 7.80 -3.66
CA TYR A 53 0.05 6.81 -4.25
C TYR A 53 1.10 6.30 -3.26
N GLU A 54 1.51 7.14 -2.30
CA GLU A 54 2.48 6.76 -1.28
C GLU A 54 1.89 5.77 -0.29
N GLN A 55 0.65 6.00 0.18
CA GLN A 55 -0.04 5.06 1.06
C GLN A 55 -0.23 3.70 0.38
N ILE A 56 -0.58 3.68 -0.91
CA ILE A 56 -0.66 2.43 -1.68
C ILE A 56 0.68 1.68 -1.71
N ARG A 57 1.78 2.40 -1.98
CA ARG A 57 3.13 1.82 -2.00
C ARG A 57 3.56 1.29 -0.62
N LEU A 58 3.20 1.98 0.46
CA LEU A 58 3.49 1.54 1.83
C LEU A 58 2.80 0.23 2.17
N ILE A 59 1.49 0.12 1.91
CA ILE A 59 0.76 -1.14 2.16
C ILE A 59 1.26 -2.27 1.25
N TRP A 60 1.65 -1.97 0.00
CA TRP A 60 2.26 -2.97 -0.87
C TRP A 60 3.60 -3.48 -0.31
N ALA A 61 4.46 -2.59 0.18
CA ALA A 61 5.72 -2.97 0.82
C ALA A 61 5.50 -3.78 2.11
N LYS A 62 4.51 -3.41 2.93
CA LYS A 62 4.08 -4.18 4.12
C LYS A 62 3.70 -5.61 3.77
N LYS A 63 2.80 -5.78 2.79
CA LYS A 63 2.38 -7.12 2.31
C LYS A 63 3.54 -7.95 1.76
N LYS A 64 4.54 -7.33 1.14
CA LYS A 64 5.74 -8.03 0.64
C LYS A 64 6.69 -8.45 1.77
N ARG A 65 6.68 -7.76 2.91
CA ARG A 65 7.50 -8.08 4.09
C ARG A 65 6.84 -9.13 4.98
N GLU A 66 5.51 -9.11 5.08
CA GLU A 66 4.71 -10.02 5.92
C GLU A 66 4.34 -11.36 5.24
N GLY A 67 4.50 -11.46 3.91
CA GLY A 67 4.20 -12.67 3.13
C GLY A 67 5.45 -13.35 2.59
#